data_AF-A0A859JC63-F1
#
_entry.id   AF-A0A859JC63-F1
#
_cell.length_a   1.000
_cell.length_b   1.000
_cell.length_c   1.000
_cell.angle_alpha   90.00
_cell.angle_beta   90.00
_cell.angle_gamma   90.00
#
_symmetry.space_group_name_H-M   'P 1'
#
loop_
_entity.id
_entity.type
_entity.pdbx_description
1 polymer ?
#
loop_
_entity_poly.entity_id
_entity_poly.type
_entity_poly.pdbx_seq_one_letter_code
_entity_poly.pdbx_strand_id
1 'polypeptide(L)' 'PDLSNYMESGEWTMKEVRGWKHEVTYGCCLDTPYLDITYHFVMQRLPLYFIVNVIIP' A
#
# COMPACT_ATOMS: atom_id res chain seq x y z
N PRO A 1 -3.86 6.44 -8.84
CA PRO A 1 -3.72 4.96 -8.83
C PRO A 1 -5.11 4.39 -9.09
N ASP A 2 -5.25 3.60 -10.15
CA ASP A 2 -6.57 3.12 -10.56
C ASP A 2 -6.99 1.94 -9.66
N LEU A 3 -8.12 2.08 -8.97
CA LEU A 3 -8.72 1.06 -8.11
C LEU A 3 -9.94 0.41 -8.80
N SER A 4 -10.18 0.68 -10.08
CA SER A 4 -11.36 0.19 -10.82
C SER A 4 -11.47 -1.33 -10.88
N ASN A 5 -10.33 -2.04 -10.85
CA ASN A 5 -10.26 -3.50 -10.82
C ASN A 5 -9.89 -4.06 -9.43
N TYR A 6 -10.03 -3.26 -8.36
CA TYR A 6 -9.74 -3.72 -7.01
C TYR A 6 -10.83 -4.69 -6.53
N MET A 7 -10.43 -5.91 -6.17
CA MET A 7 -11.31 -6.88 -5.52
C MET A 7 -11.25 -6.65 -4.00
N GLU A 8 -12.39 -6.30 -3.40
CA GLU A 8 -12.47 -6.02 -1.96
C GLU A 8 -12.13 -7.25 -1.12
N SER A 9 -11.34 -7.04 -0.05
CA SER A 9 -11.00 -8.07 0.92
C SER A 9 -11.97 -8.04 2.10
N GLY A 10 -12.46 -9.21 2.52
CA GLY A 10 -13.30 -9.34 3.73
C GLY A 10 -12.56 -9.09 5.05
N GLU A 11 -11.22 -9.05 5.02
CA GLU A 11 -10.37 -8.85 6.20
C GLU A 11 -9.65 -7.50 6.22
N TRP A 12 -9.57 -6.79 5.10
CA TRP A 12 -8.78 -5.57 4.97
C TRP A 12 -9.54 -4.52 4.16
N THR A 13 -9.56 -3.29 4.66
CA THR A 13 -10.11 -2.15 3.95
C THR A 13 -8.98 -1.20 3.51
N MET A 14 -9.02 -0.77 2.25
CA MET A 14 -8.07 0.19 1.69
C MET A 14 -8.47 1.58 2.12
N LYS A 15 -7.64 2.25 2.92
CA LYS A 15 -7.87 3.62 3.38
C LYS A 15 -7.35 4.65 2.40
N GLU A 16 -6.15 4.41 1.90
CA GLU A 16 -5.45 5.37 1.07
C GLU A 16 -4.44 4.69 0.15
N VAL A 17 -4.36 5.18 -1.08
CA VAL A 17 -3.37 4.75 -2.06
C VAL A 17 -2.69 5.97 -2.65
N ARG A 18 -1.37 6.05 -2.50
CA ARG A 18 -0.55 7.12 -3.06
C ARG A 18 0.59 6.54 -3.89
N GLY A 19 1.04 7.29 -4.88
CA GLY A 19 2.21 6.95 -5.68
C GLY A 19 3.06 8.19 -5.86
N TRP A 20 4.37 8.05 -5.67
CA TRP A 20 5.35 9.10 -5.91
C TRP A 20 6.39 8.61 -6.89
N LYS A 21 6.77 9.51 -7.80
CA LYS A 21 7.91 9.32 -8.67
C LYS A 21 9.10 10.00 -7.99
N HIS A 22 10.19 9.27 -7.82
CA HIS A 22 11.45 9.84 -7.37
C HIS A 22 12.48 9.79 -8.47
N GLU A 23 13.41 10.73 -8.37
CA GLU A 23 14.57 10.84 -9.22
C GLU A 23 15.78 10.89 -8.29
N VAL A 24 16.54 9.80 -8.27
CA VAL A 24 17.64 9.57 -7.33
C VAL A 24 18.95 9.47 -8.10
N THR A 25 19.87 10.38 -7.79
CA THR A 25 21.24 10.31 -8.29
C THR A 25 22.12 9.62 -7.24
N TYR A 26 22.65 8.45 -7.58
CA TYR A 26 23.53 7.71 -6.68
C TYR A 26 24.97 8.21 -6.82
N GLY A 27 25.72 8.22 -5.72
CA GLY A 27 27.12 8.66 -5.72
C GLY A 27 28.06 7.82 -6.61
N CYS A 28 27.64 6.61 -7.00
CA CYS A 28 28.39 5.78 -7.94
C CYS A 28 28.25 6.23 -9.42
N CYS A 29 27.19 6.98 -9.75
CA CYS A 29 26.84 7.37 -11.12
C CYS A 29 26.20 8.77 -11.09
N LEU A 30 27.02 9.83 -11.15
CA LEU A 30 26.58 11.22 -11.05
C LEU A 30 25.91 11.75 -12.34
N ASP A 31 26.19 11.11 -13.48
CA ASP A 31 25.76 11.59 -14.80
C ASP A 31 24.32 11.22 -15.15
N THR A 32 23.75 10.20 -14.48
CA THR A 32 22.41 9.68 -14.80
C THR A 32 21.55 9.54 -13.56
N PRO A 33 20.43 10.28 -13.48
CA PRO A 33 19.45 10.09 -12.41
C PRO A 33 18.62 8.82 -12.66
N TYR A 34 18.44 8.01 -11.62
CA TYR A 34 17.62 6.81 -11.65
C TYR A 34 16.20 7.14 -11.21
N LEU A 35 15.22 6.66 -11.98
CA LEU A 35 13.81 6.88 -11.71
C LEU A 35 13.22 5.69 -10.97
N ASP A 36 12.54 5.95 -9.87
CA ASP A 36 11.69 4.96 -9.20
C ASP A 36 10.26 5.48 -9.03
N ILE A 37 9.33 4.53 -8.93
CA ILE A 37 7.93 4.81 -8.62
C ILE A 37 7.60 4.01 -7.37
N THR A 38 7.38 4.72 -6.26
CA THR A 38 7.02 4.11 -4.98
C THR A 38 5.53 4.24 -4.76
N TYR A 39 4.85 3.11 -4.63
CA TYR A 39 3.43 3.06 -4.24
C TYR A 39 3.31 2.78 -2.75
N HIS A 40 2.44 3.52 -2.08
CA HIS A 40 2.11 3.35 -0.68
C HIS A 40 0.64 3.04 -0.52
N PHE A 41 0.36 1.93 0.14
CA PHE A 41 -0.98 1.42 0.39
C PHE A 41 -1.22 1.43 1.90
N VAL A 42 -2.17 2.24 2.35
CA VAL A 42 -2.61 2.25 3.75
C VAL A 42 -3.83 1.33 3.85
N MET A 43 -3.67 0.25 4.62
CA MET A 43 -4.70 -0.76 4.84
C MET A 43 -5.08 -0.85 6.31
N GLN A 44 -6.37 -0.95 6.60
CA GLN A 44 -6.90 -1.20 7.94
C GLN A 44 -7.48 -2.62 8.01
N ARG A 45 -7.15 -3.36 9.06
CA ARG A 45 -7.70 -4.70 9.32
C ARG A 45 -9.14 -4.61 9.85
N LEU A 46 -10.02 -5.48 9.35
CA LEU A 46 -11.37 -5.69 9.85
C LEU A 46 -11.34 -6.79 10.93
N PRO A 47 -11.63 -6.48 12.21
CA PRO A 47 -11.48 -7.45 13.31
C PRO A 47 -12.67 -8.40 13.48
N LEU A 48 -13.64 -8.41 12.56
CA LEU A 48 -14.92 -9.16 12.69
C LEU A 48 -14.71 -10.63 13.08
N TYR A 49 -13.78 -11.31 12.41
CA TYR A 49 -13.46 -12.71 12.73
C TYR A 49 -12.95 -12.89 14.17
N PHE A 50 -12.06 -11.99 14.64
CA PHE A 50 -11.49 -12.07 15.98
C PHE A 50 -12.52 -11.74 17.06
N ILE A 51 -13.40 -10.77 16.80
CA ILE A 51 -14.46 -10.40 17.73
C ILE A 51 -15.40 -11.60 17.96
N VAL A 52 -15.85 -12.25 16.90
CA VAL A 52 -16.83 -13.35 16.99
C VAL A 52 -16.21 -14.64 17.54
N ASN A 53 -15.02 -15.02 17.09
CA ASN A 53 -14.47 -16.36 17.38
C ASN A 53 -13.51 -16.39 18.57
N VAL A 54 -12.99 -15.25 19.04
CA VAL A 54 -11.98 -15.20 20.11
C VAL A 54 -12.45 -14.38 21.31
N ILE A 55 -13.15 -13.25 21.10
CA ILE A 55 -13.54 -12.33 22.20
C ILE A 55 -14.87 -12.70 22.85
N ILE A 56 -15.88 -13.16 22.10
CA ILE A 56 -17.25 -13.39 22.59
C ILE A 56 -17.51 -14.77 23.23
N PRO A 57 -16.60 -15.77 23.17
CA PRO A 57 -16.91 -17.20 23.13
C PRO A 57 -18.10 -17.68 23.98
#